data_AF-A0A6P0Z1Q0-F1
#
_entry.id   AF-A0A6P0Z1Q0-F1
#
_cell.length_a   1.000
_cell.length_b   1.000
_cell.length_c   1.000
_cell.angle_alpha   90.00
_cell.angle_beta   90.00
_cell.angle_gamma   90.00
#
_symmetry.space_group_name_H-M   'P 1'
#
loop_
_entity.id
_entity.type
_entity.pdbx_description
1 polymer ?
#
loop_
_entity_poly.entity_id
_entity_poly.type
_entity_poly.pdbx_seq_one_letter_code
_entity_poly.pdbx_strand_id
1 'polypeptide(L)'
;MLMMPKMRLGSPRRNASSKPPPTMPPNANIGLSADAFPTIFQLDQFIFACAEAQVPFKATAGLHHPLPGEYPLTYEPDSPRAAMHGFLNVAVLAALLYWQKVTAQEAIAVLQETTIEGFQLPVDRIVWKDCRLDIWELQKARQSFFRSFGSCSFQEPIESLKELQLL
;
A
#
# COMPACT_ATOMS: atom_id res chain seq x y z
N MET A 1 48.52 14.52 -59.10
CA MET A 1 48.62 15.78 -58.33
C MET A 1 47.30 15.99 -57.59
N LEU A 2 47.37 16.51 -56.36
CA LEU A 2 46.30 16.72 -55.35
C LEU A 2 45.98 15.47 -54.49
N MET A 3 46.72 15.14 -53.42
CA MET A 3 46.95 15.81 -52.12
C MET A 3 45.80 15.58 -51.12
N MET A 4 46.01 14.62 -50.20
CA MET A 4 45.13 14.34 -49.06
C MET A 4 45.36 15.34 -47.92
N PRO A 5 44.31 15.78 -47.19
CA PRO A 5 44.49 16.54 -45.98
C PRO A 5 44.46 15.67 -44.70
N LYS A 6 45.26 16.15 -43.75
CA LYS A 6 45.71 15.57 -42.47
C LYS A 6 44.59 15.25 -41.47
N MET A 7 44.76 14.14 -40.74
CA MET A 7 44.16 13.92 -39.42
C MET A 7 44.57 15.04 -38.45
N ARG A 8 43.60 15.59 -37.70
CA ARG A 8 43.88 16.39 -36.50
C ARG A 8 43.53 15.59 -35.25
N LEU A 9 44.50 15.61 -34.34
CA LEU A 9 44.48 15.05 -33.00
C LEU A 9 43.36 15.64 -32.14
N GLY A 10 42.93 14.83 -31.18
CA GLY A 10 41.80 15.05 -30.29
C GLY A 10 41.85 16.29 -29.42
N SER A 11 40.66 16.79 -29.13
CA SER A 11 40.38 17.78 -28.10
C SER A 11 40.09 17.12 -26.74
N PRO A 12 40.37 17.80 -25.60
CA PRO A 12 40.34 17.18 -24.28
C PRO A 12 38.91 16.97 -23.78
N ARG A 13 38.71 15.90 -22.99
CA ARG A 13 37.46 15.63 -22.27
C ARG A 13 37.05 16.85 -21.44
N ARG A 14 35.83 17.35 -21.68
CA ARG A 14 35.19 18.33 -20.78
C ARG A 14 34.93 17.65 -19.42
N ASN A 15 35.46 18.29 -18.38
CA ASN A 15 35.22 17.97 -16.98
C ASN A 15 33.72 18.14 -16.72
N ALA A 16 32.99 17.03 -16.60
CA ALA A 16 31.66 17.07 -16.03
C ALA A 16 31.83 17.26 -14.53
N SER A 17 31.58 18.47 -14.03
CA SER A 17 31.36 18.71 -12.61
C SER A 17 30.12 17.91 -12.21
N SER A 18 30.32 16.67 -11.75
CA SER A 18 29.27 15.86 -11.16
C SER A 18 28.86 16.55 -9.87
N LYS A 19 27.78 17.32 -9.94
CA LYS A 19 27.05 17.73 -8.74
C LYS A 19 26.77 16.43 -7.97
N PRO A 20 27.15 16.31 -6.67
CA PRO A 20 26.80 15.13 -5.91
C PRO A 20 25.28 14.96 -5.98
N PRO A 21 24.77 13.72 -6.05
CA PRO A 21 23.34 13.49 -6.00
C PRO A 21 22.78 14.21 -4.76
N PRO A 22 21.57 14.80 -4.84
CA PRO A 22 20.99 15.47 -3.69
C PRO A 22 20.99 14.48 -2.52
N THR A 23 21.69 14.85 -1.45
CA THR A 23 21.69 14.08 -0.21
C THR A 23 20.27 14.09 0.32
N MET A 24 19.64 12.92 0.39
CA MET A 24 18.39 12.77 1.13
C MET A 24 18.58 13.37 2.53
N PRO A 25 17.65 14.19 3.02
CA PRO A 25 17.73 14.68 4.39
C PRO A 25 17.75 13.48 5.35
N PRO A 26 18.48 13.56 6.47
CA PRO A 26 18.73 12.44 7.38
C PRO A 26 17.46 11.83 8.02
N ASN A 27 16.28 12.40 7.76
CA ASN A 27 14.98 11.96 8.26
C ASN A 27 13.97 11.72 7.12
N ALA A 28 14.38 11.09 6.01
CA ALA A 28 13.43 10.48 5.08
C ALA A 28 12.85 9.19 5.70
N ASN A 29 12.18 9.34 6.85
CA ASN A 29 11.44 8.27 7.49
C ASN A 29 10.16 8.09 6.69
N ILE A 30 10.10 7.01 5.91
CA ILE A 30 8.92 6.59 5.16
C ILE A 30 7.76 6.47 6.16
N GLY A 31 6.77 7.37 6.10
CA GLY A 31 5.54 7.27 6.90
C GLY A 31 5.45 8.12 8.18
N LEU A 32 6.33 9.10 8.42
CA LEU A 32 6.25 9.96 9.63
C LEU A 32 5.58 11.33 9.44
N SER A 33 4.95 11.57 8.29
CA SER A 33 4.12 12.75 8.06
C SER A 33 2.76 12.32 7.55
N ALA A 34 1.69 13.03 7.93
CA ALA A 34 0.33 12.72 7.50
C ALA A 34 0.19 12.61 5.96
N ASP A 35 0.93 13.45 5.22
CA ASP A 35 0.91 13.47 3.75
C ASP A 35 1.59 12.24 3.10
N ALA A 36 2.18 11.34 3.89
CA ALA A 36 2.79 10.11 3.40
C ALA A 36 1.76 8.98 3.15
N PHE A 37 0.56 9.10 3.71
CA PHE A 37 -0.51 8.11 3.53
C PHE A 37 -1.36 8.50 2.32
N PRO A 38 -1.66 7.58 1.38
CA PRO A 38 -2.57 7.89 0.28
C PRO A 38 -3.96 8.21 0.84
N THR A 39 -4.72 9.07 0.16
CA THR A 39 -6.15 9.20 0.48
C THR A 39 -6.89 7.91 0.15
N ILE A 40 -8.06 7.69 0.74
CA ILE A 40 -8.93 6.53 0.43
C ILE A 40 -9.19 6.43 -1.08
N PHE A 41 -9.44 7.57 -1.75
CA PHE A 41 -9.67 7.59 -3.20
C PHE A 41 -8.42 7.23 -4.02
N GLN A 42 -7.23 7.62 -3.57
CA GLN A 42 -5.99 7.25 -4.25
C GLN A 42 -5.71 5.75 -4.08
N LEU A 43 -5.98 5.20 -2.89
CA LEU A 43 -5.82 3.78 -2.60
C LEU A 43 -6.82 2.93 -3.41
N ASP A 44 -8.09 3.32 -3.42
CA ASP A 44 -9.14 2.66 -4.22
C ASP A 44 -8.77 2.63 -5.71
N GLN A 45 -8.46 3.79 -6.30
CA GLN A 45 -8.07 3.88 -7.71
C GLN A 45 -6.85 3.02 -8.04
N PHE A 46 -5.87 2.96 -7.13
CA PHE A 46 -4.69 2.12 -7.31
C PHE A 46 -5.07 0.62 -7.33
N ILE A 47 -5.83 0.15 -6.35
CA ILE A 47 -6.22 -1.27 -6.26
C ILE A 47 -7.12 -1.65 -7.44
N PHE A 48 -8.06 -0.79 -7.81
CA PHE A 48 -8.91 -0.96 -8.98
C PHE A 48 -8.11 -1.07 -10.27
N ALA A 49 -7.16 -0.15 -10.50
CA ALA A 49 -6.30 -0.19 -11.69
C ALA A 49 -5.43 -1.45 -11.73
N CYS A 50 -4.92 -1.91 -10.60
CA CYS A 50 -4.21 -3.19 -10.51
C CYS A 50 -5.13 -4.38 -10.86
N ALA A 51 -6.38 -4.38 -10.40
CA ALA A 51 -7.34 -5.44 -10.68
C ALA A 51 -7.68 -5.50 -12.18
N GLU A 52 -8.01 -4.36 -12.78
CA GLU A 52 -8.29 -4.23 -14.22
C GLU A 52 -7.10 -4.68 -15.08
N ALA A 53 -5.87 -4.30 -14.69
CA ALA A 53 -4.66 -4.69 -15.39
C ALA A 53 -4.17 -6.11 -15.05
N GLN A 54 -4.82 -6.80 -14.11
CA GLN A 54 -4.39 -8.10 -13.56
C GLN A 54 -2.94 -8.10 -13.05
N VAL A 55 -2.50 -6.98 -12.46
CA VAL A 55 -1.15 -6.81 -11.93
C VAL A 55 -1.14 -7.06 -10.42
N PRO A 56 -0.39 -8.06 -9.93
CA PRO A 56 -0.24 -8.28 -8.49
C PRO A 56 0.47 -7.11 -7.82
N PHE A 57 0.10 -6.80 -6.58
CA PHE A 57 0.71 -5.73 -5.81
C PHE A 57 0.98 -6.13 -4.35
N LYS A 58 1.78 -5.31 -3.69
CA LYS A 58 1.92 -5.28 -2.23
C LYS A 58 1.69 -3.86 -1.76
N ALA A 59 1.16 -3.71 -0.55
CA ALA A 59 1.07 -2.41 0.10
C ALA A 59 2.30 -2.22 1.02
N THR A 60 2.92 -1.07 0.99
CA THR A 60 4.11 -0.80 1.82
C THR A 60 3.95 0.51 2.55
N ALA A 61 4.42 0.53 3.80
CA ALA A 61 4.29 1.62 4.76
C ALA A 61 2.85 1.83 5.27
N GLY A 62 2.70 1.96 6.59
CA GLY A 62 1.47 2.51 7.19
C GLY A 62 0.31 1.55 7.43
N LEU A 63 0.51 0.23 7.32
CA LEU A 63 -0.53 -0.78 7.57
C LEU A 63 -0.28 -1.52 8.90
N HIS A 64 -0.46 -0.79 9.99
CA HIS A 64 -0.23 -1.26 11.37
C HIS A 64 -1.49 -1.81 12.02
N HIS A 65 -2.65 -1.30 11.60
CA HIS A 65 -3.94 -1.55 12.24
C HIS A 65 -4.87 -2.32 11.30
N PRO A 66 -5.70 -3.23 11.83
CA PRO A 66 -6.63 -4.03 11.01
C PRO A 66 -7.68 -3.14 10.36
N LEU A 67 -8.19 -2.14 11.08
CA LEU A 67 -9.23 -1.22 10.64
C LEU A 67 -8.65 0.19 10.43
N PRO A 68 -9.24 1.02 9.56
CA PRO A 68 -8.86 2.42 9.38
C PRO A 68 -9.18 3.25 10.62
N GLY A 69 -8.45 4.34 10.81
CA GLY A 69 -8.65 5.24 11.94
C GLY A 69 -7.58 6.31 12.06
N GLU A 70 -7.75 7.19 13.03
CA GLU A 70 -6.72 8.16 13.43
C GLU A 70 -5.76 7.47 14.41
N TYR A 71 -4.48 7.37 14.06
CA TYR A 71 -3.47 6.72 14.91
C TYR A 71 -2.24 7.62 15.11
N PRO A 72 -1.52 7.49 16.24
CA PRO A 72 -0.26 8.19 16.45
C PRO A 72 0.75 7.86 15.36
N LEU A 73 1.47 8.87 14.85
CA LEU A 73 2.53 8.69 13.84
C LEU A 73 3.79 8.04 14.43
N THR A 74 3.98 8.14 15.74
CA THR A 74 5.12 7.60 16.49
C THR A 74 4.67 7.10 17.87
N TYR A 75 5.55 6.39 18.57
CA TYR A 75 5.33 5.91 19.94
C TYR A 75 5.49 6.97 21.03
N GLU A 76 5.94 8.18 20.67
CA GLU A 76 6.15 9.24 21.64
C GLU A 76 4.83 9.71 22.26
N PRO A 77 4.83 10.05 23.57
CA PRO A 77 3.74 10.81 24.16
C PRO A 77 3.43 12.06 23.33
N ASP A 78 2.15 12.36 23.14
CA ASP A 78 1.65 13.50 22.34
C ASP A 78 2.05 13.47 20.85
N SER A 79 2.40 12.30 20.31
CA SER A 79 2.65 12.15 18.88
C SER A 79 1.46 12.64 18.04
N PRO A 80 1.70 13.42 16.97
CA PRO A 80 0.64 13.81 16.06
C PRO A 80 -0.08 12.58 15.52
N ARG A 81 -1.39 12.70 15.34
CA ARG A 81 -2.22 11.63 14.79
C ARG A 81 -2.50 11.86 13.32
N ALA A 82 -2.65 10.78 12.57
CA ALA A 82 -3.05 10.82 11.18
C ALA A 82 -4.01 9.69 10.84
N ALA A 83 -4.86 9.92 9.85
CA ALA A 83 -5.67 8.89 9.22
C ALA A 83 -4.76 7.82 8.59
N MET A 84 -4.93 6.57 9.02
CA MET A 84 -4.27 5.41 8.43
C MET A 84 -5.31 4.40 7.93
N HIS A 85 -4.90 3.56 6.97
CA HIS A 85 -5.75 2.52 6.40
C HIS A 85 -5.69 1.23 7.22
N GLY A 86 -6.78 0.49 7.22
CA GLY A 86 -6.86 -0.85 7.81
C GLY A 86 -6.32 -1.93 6.87
N PHE A 87 -5.39 -2.76 7.31
CA PHE A 87 -4.88 -3.86 6.47
C PHE A 87 -5.95 -4.92 6.19
N LEU A 88 -6.96 -5.09 7.07
CA LEU A 88 -8.10 -5.98 6.83
C LEU A 88 -8.94 -5.44 5.67
N ASN A 89 -9.27 -4.14 5.71
CA ASN A 89 -10.05 -3.47 4.67
C ASN A 89 -9.36 -3.56 3.31
N VAL A 90 -8.05 -3.29 3.26
CA VAL A 90 -7.27 -3.40 2.01
C VAL A 90 -7.26 -4.82 1.48
N ALA A 91 -7.08 -5.82 2.34
CA ALA A 91 -7.10 -7.22 1.94
C ALA A 91 -8.47 -7.67 1.41
N VAL A 92 -9.55 -7.30 2.11
CA VAL A 92 -10.92 -7.62 1.72
C VAL A 92 -11.28 -6.92 0.42
N LEU A 93 -10.99 -5.62 0.29
CA LEU A 93 -11.23 -4.89 -0.95
C LEU A 93 -10.48 -5.51 -2.13
N ALA A 94 -9.18 -5.80 -1.97
CA ALA A 94 -8.38 -6.38 -3.03
C ALA A 94 -8.95 -7.73 -3.50
N ALA A 95 -9.41 -8.56 -2.57
CA ALA A 95 -10.07 -9.81 -2.91
C ALA A 95 -11.43 -9.60 -3.61
N LEU A 96 -12.26 -8.66 -3.12
CA LEU A 96 -13.55 -8.35 -3.75
C LEU A 96 -13.38 -7.82 -5.17
N LEU A 97 -12.42 -6.93 -5.42
CA LEU A 97 -12.11 -6.40 -6.75
C LEU A 97 -11.53 -7.48 -7.67
N TYR A 98 -10.64 -8.33 -7.18
CA TYR A 98 -10.10 -9.45 -7.95
C TYR A 98 -11.19 -10.39 -8.47
N TRP A 99 -12.25 -10.58 -7.69
CA TRP A 99 -13.42 -11.40 -8.06
C TRP A 99 -14.58 -10.59 -8.67
N GLN A 100 -14.40 -9.30 -8.93
CA GLN A 100 -15.42 -8.40 -9.49
C GLN A 100 -16.74 -8.40 -8.69
N LYS A 101 -16.65 -8.46 -7.36
CA LYS A 101 -17.80 -8.59 -6.44
C LYS A 101 -18.32 -7.28 -5.87
N VAL A 102 -17.70 -6.15 -6.23
CA VAL A 102 -18.08 -4.82 -5.77
C VAL A 102 -18.00 -3.82 -6.90
N THR A 103 -18.86 -2.82 -6.83
CA THR A 103 -18.80 -1.61 -7.64
C THR A 103 -17.75 -0.63 -7.11
N ALA A 104 -17.39 0.39 -7.89
CA ALA A 104 -16.49 1.45 -7.45
C ALA A 104 -17.01 2.20 -6.21
N GLN A 105 -18.33 2.38 -6.08
CA GLN A 105 -18.91 3.03 -4.90
C GLN A 105 -18.79 2.15 -3.65
N GLU A 106 -19.02 0.84 -3.80
CA GLU A 106 -18.87 -0.11 -2.70
C GLU A 106 -17.41 -0.30 -2.29
N ALA A 107 -16.49 -0.23 -3.24
CA ALA A 107 -15.05 -0.35 -2.98
C ALA A 107 -14.55 0.70 -1.97
N ILE A 108 -14.94 1.96 -2.16
CA ILE A 108 -14.65 3.04 -1.20
C ILE A 108 -15.28 2.75 0.16
N ALA A 109 -16.53 2.25 0.19
CA ALA A 109 -17.21 1.93 1.43
C ALA A 109 -16.54 0.77 2.20
N VAL A 110 -15.91 -0.19 1.52
CA VAL A 110 -15.09 -1.23 2.17
C VAL A 110 -13.89 -0.60 2.87
N LEU A 111 -13.19 0.35 2.22
CA LEU A 111 -12.05 1.05 2.82
C LEU A 111 -12.43 1.97 3.98
N GLN A 112 -13.68 2.43 4.01
CA GLN A 112 -14.21 3.30 5.07
C GLN A 112 -14.78 2.52 6.27
N GLU A 113 -14.86 1.19 6.22
CA GLU A 113 -15.40 0.40 7.31
C GLU A 113 -14.51 0.48 8.56
N THR A 114 -14.97 1.19 9.61
CA THR A 114 -14.17 1.48 10.81
C THR A 114 -14.41 0.49 11.95
N THR A 115 -15.41 -0.40 11.85
CA THR A 115 -15.71 -1.34 12.94
C THR A 115 -15.66 -2.78 12.46
N ILE A 116 -15.31 -3.69 13.37
CA ILE A 116 -15.16 -5.11 13.00
C ILE A 116 -16.52 -5.74 12.71
N GLU A 117 -17.60 -5.23 13.29
CA GLU A 117 -18.97 -5.70 13.10
C GLU A 117 -19.47 -5.51 11.65
N GLY A 118 -18.86 -4.59 10.89
CA GLY A 118 -19.09 -4.45 9.46
C GLY A 118 -18.60 -5.65 8.63
N PHE A 119 -17.70 -6.45 9.18
CA PHE A 119 -17.21 -7.71 8.61
C PHE A 119 -17.73 -8.90 9.40
N GLN A 120 -18.57 -9.73 8.80
CA GLN A 120 -18.92 -11.01 9.40
C GLN A 120 -17.83 -12.02 9.02
N LEU A 121 -17.23 -12.64 10.05
CA LEU A 121 -16.05 -13.49 9.90
C LEU A 121 -16.30 -14.90 10.44
N PRO A 122 -17.24 -15.67 9.86
CA PRO A 122 -17.34 -17.10 10.18
C PRO A 122 -16.08 -17.85 9.72
N VAL A 123 -15.89 -19.05 10.25
CA VAL A 123 -14.66 -19.86 10.08
C VAL A 123 -14.22 -20.05 8.62
N ASP A 124 -15.15 -20.08 7.68
CA ASP A 124 -14.93 -20.46 6.28
C ASP A 124 -15.15 -19.34 5.27
N ARG A 125 -15.47 -18.10 5.70
CA ARG A 125 -15.76 -16.99 4.78
C ARG A 125 -15.62 -15.63 5.45
N ILE A 126 -15.43 -14.59 4.65
CA ILE A 126 -15.63 -13.19 5.04
C ILE A 126 -16.87 -12.69 4.32
N VAL A 127 -17.75 -11.99 5.03
CA VAL A 127 -18.91 -11.31 4.45
C VAL A 127 -18.84 -9.84 4.81
N TRP A 128 -18.97 -8.98 3.81
CA TRP A 128 -19.17 -7.54 3.97
C TRP A 128 -20.44 -7.17 3.19
N LYS A 129 -21.48 -6.71 3.91
CA LYS A 129 -22.84 -6.53 3.37
C LYS A 129 -23.31 -7.81 2.63
N ASP A 130 -23.66 -7.70 1.36
CA ASP A 130 -24.11 -8.83 0.52
C ASP A 130 -22.95 -9.53 -0.21
N CYS A 131 -21.73 -9.00 -0.10
CA CYS A 131 -20.55 -9.55 -0.75
C CYS A 131 -19.90 -10.61 0.14
N ARG A 132 -19.65 -11.79 -0.42
CA ARG A 132 -19.03 -12.92 0.27
C ARG A 132 -17.73 -13.33 -0.40
N LEU A 133 -16.72 -13.66 0.40
CA LEU A 133 -15.46 -14.29 -0.01
C LEU A 133 -15.26 -15.57 0.80
N ASP A 134 -15.18 -16.73 0.16
CA ASP A 134 -14.81 -17.97 0.85
C ASP A 134 -13.29 -18.13 1.01
N ILE A 135 -12.86 -19.16 1.77
CA ILE A 135 -11.43 -19.44 1.98
C ILE A 135 -10.66 -19.61 0.67
N TRP A 136 -11.24 -20.26 -0.34
CA TRP A 136 -10.54 -20.50 -1.60
C TRP A 136 -10.34 -19.18 -2.35
N GLU A 137 -11.36 -18.35 -2.40
CA GLU A 137 -11.32 -17.03 -3.02
C GLU A 137 -10.29 -16.11 -2.35
N LEU A 138 -10.24 -16.12 -1.01
CA LEU A 138 -9.26 -15.38 -0.22
C LEU A 138 -7.84 -15.87 -0.47
N GLN A 139 -7.63 -17.18 -0.45
CA GLN A 139 -6.32 -17.78 -0.73
C GLN A 139 -5.82 -17.45 -2.14
N LYS A 140 -6.71 -17.53 -3.14
CA LYS A 140 -6.37 -17.21 -4.53
C LYS A 140 -6.06 -15.74 -4.73
N ALA A 141 -6.86 -14.83 -4.16
CA ALA A 141 -6.58 -13.40 -4.20
C ALA A 141 -5.24 -13.07 -3.53
N ARG A 142 -4.94 -13.66 -2.36
CA ARG A 142 -3.66 -13.49 -1.68
C ARG A 142 -2.47 -14.04 -2.50
N GLN A 143 -2.66 -15.17 -3.17
CA GLN A 143 -1.61 -15.83 -3.95
C GLN A 143 -1.40 -15.22 -5.34
N SER A 144 -2.37 -14.49 -5.88
CA SER A 144 -2.32 -14.04 -7.27
C SER A 144 -2.38 -12.53 -7.42
N PHE A 145 -2.83 -11.81 -6.38
CA PHE A 145 -3.12 -10.39 -6.48
C PHE A 145 -2.56 -9.57 -5.31
N PHE A 146 -3.15 -9.63 -4.11
CA PHE A 146 -2.65 -8.91 -2.94
C PHE A 146 -1.64 -9.77 -2.15
N ARG A 147 -0.36 -9.58 -2.44
CA ARG A 147 0.70 -10.53 -2.03
C ARG A 147 1.12 -10.38 -0.57
N SER A 148 1.24 -9.14 -0.12
CA SER A 148 1.68 -8.80 1.22
C SER A 148 1.39 -7.33 1.55
N PHE A 149 1.48 -7.01 2.84
CA PHE A 149 1.61 -5.64 3.31
C PHE A 149 2.87 -5.48 4.17
N GLY A 150 3.32 -4.24 4.34
CA GLY A 150 4.41 -3.89 5.23
C GLY A 150 3.92 -3.11 6.45
N SER A 151 4.39 -3.52 7.63
CA SER A 151 4.28 -2.79 8.90
C SER A 151 5.69 -2.61 9.47
N CYS A 152 5.95 -1.48 10.13
CA CYS A 152 7.24 -1.26 10.82
C CYS A 152 7.34 -2.06 12.12
N SER A 153 6.23 -2.58 12.62
CA SER A 153 6.17 -3.48 13.76
C SER A 153 5.55 -4.82 13.38
N PHE A 154 6.16 -5.91 13.84
CA PHE A 154 5.50 -7.21 13.81
C PHE A 154 4.43 -7.35 14.88
N GLN A 155 4.62 -6.67 16.02
CA GLN A 155 3.79 -6.85 17.20
C GLN A 155 2.43 -6.16 17.06
N GLU A 156 2.38 -4.93 16.55
CA GLU A 156 1.13 -4.15 16.51
C GLU A 156 0.03 -4.82 15.68
N PRO A 157 0.28 -5.33 14.44
CA PRO A 157 -0.77 -6.01 13.69
C PRO A 157 -1.32 -7.23 14.44
N ILE A 158 -0.47 -7.97 15.16
CA ILE A 158 -0.87 -9.16 15.91
C ILE A 158 -1.66 -8.77 17.15
N GLU A 159 -1.23 -7.77 17.91
CA GLU A 159 -1.94 -7.29 19.09
C GLU A 159 -3.30 -6.72 18.73
N SER A 160 -3.39 -5.87 17.70
CA SER A 160 -4.67 -5.32 17.25
C SER A 160 -5.62 -6.40 16.74
N LEU A 161 -5.12 -7.49 16.13
CA LEU A 161 -5.98 -8.63 15.77
C LEU A 161 -6.51 -9.38 17.00
N LYS A 162 -5.71 -9.54 18.06
CA LYS A 162 -6.14 -10.14 19.33
C LYS A 162 -7.17 -9.28 20.05
N GLU A 163 -6.99 -7.95 20.04
CA GLU A 163 -7.96 -7.01 20.60
C GLU A 163 -9.32 -7.13 19.91
N LEU A 164 -9.33 -7.40 18.60
CA LEU A 164 -10.53 -7.71 17.82
C LEU A 164 -10.98 -9.17 17.91
N GLN A 165 -10.33 -10.02 18.71
CA GLN A 165 -10.63 -11.44 18.90
C GLN A 165 -10.55 -12.28 17.60
N LEU A 166 -9.64 -11.90 16.70
CA LEU A 166 -9.41 -12.60 15.43
C LEU A 166 -8.22 -13.58 15.47
N LEU A 167 -7.50 -13.64 16.61
CA LEU A 167 -6.37 -14.53 16.87
C LEU A 167 -6.36 -15.01 18.33
#